data_AF-A0A257XD38-F1
#
_entry.id   AF-A0A257XD38-F1
#
_cell.length_a   1.000
_cell.length_b   1.000
_cell.length_c   1.000
_cell.angle_alpha   90.00
_cell.angle_beta   90.00
_cell.angle_gamma   90.00
#
_symmetry.space_group_name_H-M   'P 1'
#
loop_
_entity.id
_entity.type
_entity.pdbx_description
1 polymer ?
#
loop_
_entity_poly.entity_id
_entity_poly.type
_entity_poly.pdbx_seq_one_letter_code
_entity_poly.pdbx_strand_id
1 'polypeptide(L)'
;RFDAALELTGTQIPELLRQTCAFDFSTLAAPALVMTSMVGVGVTALTLDSADGPVVRLWCDGTWGGYLWLTLVEVAGDLGGGAVGVEA
;
A
#
# COMPACT_ATOMS: atom_id res chain seq x y z
N ARG A 1 -12.94 -0.74 -17.22
CA ARG A 1 -11.81 -0.12 -16.48
C ARG A 1 -11.63 -0.97 -15.24
N PHE A 2 -10.72 -1.94 -15.30
CA PHE A 2 -10.60 -2.99 -14.28
C PHE A 2 -9.33 -2.70 -13.48
N ASP A 3 -9.32 -1.59 -12.76
CA ASP A 3 -8.22 -1.26 -11.86
C ASP A 3 -8.59 -1.83 -10.48
N ALA A 4 -7.65 -2.46 -9.79
CA ALA A 4 -7.83 -2.79 -8.37
C ALA A 4 -7.33 -1.60 -7.53
N ALA A 5 -8.05 -1.29 -6.45
CA ALA A 5 -7.72 -0.19 -5.55
C ALA A 5 -7.64 -0.72 -4.11
N LEU A 6 -6.54 -0.41 -3.42
CA LEU A 6 -6.29 -0.80 -2.03
C LEU A 6 -5.93 0.44 -1.21
N GLU A 7 -6.25 0.43 0.08
CA GLU A 7 -5.81 1.44 1.03
C GLU A 7 -5.02 0.76 2.14
N LEU A 8 -3.84 1.32 2.42
CA LEU A 8 -2.99 0.93 3.53
C LEU A 8 -3.08 2.02 4.59
N THR A 9 -3.34 1.62 5.83
CA THR A 9 -3.42 2.50 7.01
C THR A 9 -2.67 1.87 8.18
N GLY A 10 -2.21 2.70 9.12
CA GLY A 10 -1.57 2.28 10.36
C GLY A 10 -0.10 2.65 10.48
N THR A 11 0.43 2.51 11.69
CA THR A 11 1.78 2.97 12.05
C THR A 11 2.90 2.15 11.40
N GLN A 12 2.61 0.91 11.00
CA GLN A 12 3.59 -0.03 10.41
C GLN A 12 3.70 0.10 8.88
N ILE A 13 3.01 1.05 8.24
CA ILE A 13 3.13 1.27 6.79
C ILE A 13 4.57 1.45 6.32
N PRO A 14 5.43 2.28 6.96
CA PRO A 14 6.80 2.45 6.49
C PRO A 14 7.55 1.12 6.43
N GLU A 15 7.33 0.24 7.41
CA GLU A 15 7.94 -1.09 7.44
C GLU A 15 7.43 -1.98 6.30
N LEU A 16 6.10 -2.03 6.12
CA LEU A 16 5.46 -2.81 5.08
C LEU A 16 5.95 -2.35 3.68
N LEU A 17 6.07 -1.05 3.45
CA LEU A 17 6.56 -0.51 2.19
C LEU A 17 8.03 -0.88 1.94
N ARG A 18 8.90 -0.89 2.96
CA ARG A 18 10.31 -1.32 2.81
C ARG A 18 10.44 -2.77 2.38
N GLN A 19 9.51 -3.63 2.78
CA GLN A 19 9.53 -5.06 2.43
C GLN A 19 8.91 -5.35 1.07
N THR A 20 7.97 -4.50 0.63
CA THR A 20 7.15 -4.76 -0.57
C THR A 20 7.51 -3.86 -1.75
N CYS A 21 8.19 -2.74 -1.53
CA CYS A 21 8.55 -1.76 -2.54
C CYS A 21 10.02 -1.33 -2.43
N ALA A 22 10.72 -1.29 -3.57
CA ALA A 22 12.09 -0.76 -3.61
C ALA A 22 12.14 0.78 -3.56
N PHE A 23 11.02 1.46 -3.83
CA PHE A 23 10.95 2.91 -3.79
C PHE A 23 10.87 3.39 -2.33
N ASP A 24 11.76 4.30 -1.94
CA ASP A 24 11.78 4.87 -0.61
C ASP A 24 10.77 6.02 -0.47
N PHE A 25 9.60 5.70 0.07
CA PHE A 25 8.52 6.66 0.32
C PHE A 25 8.88 7.72 1.38
N SER A 26 9.87 7.49 2.25
CA SER A 26 10.28 8.48 3.26
C SER A 26 10.92 9.73 2.65
N THR A 27 11.32 9.65 1.38
CA THR A 27 11.88 10.77 0.62
C THR A 27 10.82 11.75 0.11
N LEU A 28 9.53 11.41 0.22
CA LEU A 28 8.41 12.22 -0.25
C LEU A 28 7.73 12.94 0.91
N ALA A 29 7.36 14.20 0.71
CA ALA A 29 6.41 14.89 1.57
C ALA A 29 4.98 14.63 1.07
N ALA A 30 4.07 14.21 1.95
CA ALA A 30 2.67 14.02 1.58
C ALA A 30 1.95 15.37 1.38
N PRO A 31 0.97 15.45 0.46
CA PRO A 31 0.54 14.40 -0.45
C PRO A 31 1.48 14.23 -1.65
N ALA A 32 1.79 12.99 -2.03
CA ALA A 32 2.60 12.69 -3.21
C ALA A 32 2.04 11.51 -4.01
N LEU A 33 2.05 11.66 -5.34
CA LEU A 33 1.66 10.61 -6.28
C LEU A 33 2.91 10.06 -6.98
N VAL A 34 3.15 8.76 -6.86
CA VAL A 34 4.30 8.09 -7.50
C VAL A 34 3.85 6.86 -8.26
N MET A 35 4.52 6.59 -9.38
CA MET A 35 4.40 5.32 -10.08
C MET A 35 5.62 4.46 -9.74
N THR A 36 5.39 3.27 -9.25
CA THR A 36 6.44 2.35 -8.80
C THR A 36 6.02 0.90 -9.01
N SER A 37 6.79 -0.05 -8.51
CA SER A 37 6.43 -1.46 -8.45
C SER A 37 6.45 -1.96 -7.01
N MET A 38 5.43 -2.73 -6.64
CA MET A 38 5.35 -3.44 -5.36
C MET A 38 5.24 -4.94 -5.62
N VAL A 39 6.13 -5.73 -5.03
CA VAL A 39 6.19 -7.20 -5.19
C VAL A 39 6.07 -7.68 -6.65
N GLY A 40 6.67 -6.92 -7.57
CA GLY A 40 6.64 -7.17 -9.02
C GLY A 40 5.43 -6.61 -9.77
N VAL A 41 4.44 -6.04 -9.09
CA VAL A 41 3.25 -5.43 -9.69
C VAL A 41 3.46 -3.93 -9.87
N GLY A 42 3.19 -3.40 -11.07
CA GLY A 42 3.17 -1.95 -11.31
C GLY A 42 2.01 -1.30 -10.57
N VAL A 43 2.30 -0.29 -9.74
CA VAL A 43 1.33 0.43 -8.92
C VAL A 43 1.45 1.94 -9.09
N THR A 44 0.32 2.62 -9.05
CA THR A 44 0.25 4.06 -8.76
C THR A 44 -0.07 4.20 -7.28
N ALA A 45 0.77 4.91 -6.53
CA ALA A 45 0.64 5.10 -5.10
C ALA A 45 0.45 6.59 -4.77
N LEU A 46 -0.57 6.91 -3.98
CA LEU A 46 -0.80 8.23 -3.41
C LEU A 46 -0.57 8.16 -1.89
N THR A 47 0.43 8.89 -1.40
CA THR A 47 0.66 9.06 0.03
C THR A 47 -0.15 10.24 0.56
N LEU A 48 -0.70 10.09 1.75
CA LEU A 48 -1.50 11.08 2.46
C LEU A 48 -1.11 11.06 3.94
N ASP A 49 -1.20 12.22 4.60
CA ASP A 49 -1.15 12.32 6.05
C ASP A 49 -2.58 12.26 6.62
N SER A 50 -2.78 11.44 7.64
CA SER A 50 -4.02 11.33 8.42
C SER A 50 -3.72 11.58 9.90
N ALA A 51 -4.76 11.89 10.68
CA ALA A 51 -4.65 12.00 12.13
C ALA A 51 -4.12 10.72 12.79
N ASP A 52 -4.40 9.55 12.19
CA ASP A 52 -4.04 8.24 12.71
C ASP A 52 -2.71 7.69 12.14
N GLY A 53 -2.00 8.50 11.35
CA GLY A 53 -0.72 8.15 10.74
C GLY A 53 -0.72 8.25 9.20
N PRO A 54 0.31 7.72 8.53
CA PRO A 54 0.35 7.73 7.08
C PRO A 54 -0.76 6.87 6.49
N VAL A 55 -1.29 7.29 5.33
CA VAL A 55 -2.22 6.51 4.51
C VAL A 55 -1.63 6.40 3.10
N VAL A 56 -1.68 5.21 2.52
CA VAL A 56 -1.24 4.98 1.14
C VAL A 56 -2.36 4.35 0.33
N ARG A 57 -2.81 5.06 -0.69
CA ARG A 57 -3.75 4.52 -1.68
C ARG A 57 -3.00 3.95 -2.87
N LEU A 58 -3.32 2.73 -3.22
CA LEU A 58 -2.71 2.00 -4.30
C LEU A 58 -3.73 1.73 -5.40
N TRP A 59 -3.29 1.88 -6.64
CA TRP A 59 -3.99 1.37 -7.82
C TRP A 59 -3.06 0.47 -8.63
N CYS A 60 -3.57 -0.66 -9.09
CA CYS A 60 -2.88 -1.53 -10.04
C CYS A 60 -3.85 -2.06 -11.09
N ASP A 61 -3.32 -2.72 -12.12
CA ASP A 61 -4.15 -3.50 -13.03
C ASP A 61 -4.91 -4.59 -12.25
N GLY A 62 -6.21 -4.72 -12.52
CA GLY A 62 -7.11 -5.59 -11.77
C GLY A 62 -6.79 -7.07 -11.87
N THR A 63 -6.05 -7.49 -12.92
CA THR A 63 -5.54 -8.86 -13.05
C THR A 63 -4.61 -9.23 -11.88
N TRP A 64 -3.87 -8.26 -11.37
CA TRP A 64 -2.90 -8.45 -10.29
C TRP A 64 -3.44 -8.11 -8.90
N GLY A 65 -4.66 -7.55 -8.81
CA GLY A 65 -5.22 -7.07 -7.55
C GLY A 65 -5.30 -8.13 -6.46
N GLY A 66 -5.74 -9.35 -6.79
CA GLY A 66 -5.82 -10.45 -5.84
C GLY A 66 -4.45 -10.89 -5.31
N TYR A 67 -3.43 -10.97 -6.18
CA TYR A 67 -2.07 -11.30 -5.79
C TYR A 67 -1.46 -10.20 -4.91
N LEU A 68 -1.59 -8.94 -5.32
CA LEU A 68 -1.09 -7.80 -4.57
C LEU A 68 -1.74 -7.74 -3.18
N TRP A 69 -3.06 -7.90 -3.11
CA TRP A 69 -3.79 -7.94 -1.84
C TRP A 69 -3.31 -9.05 -0.91
N LEU A 70 -3.28 -10.31 -1.38
CA LEU A 70 -2.88 -11.44 -0.55
C LEU A 70 -1.45 -11.27 -0.03
N THR A 71 -0.53 -10.82 -0.88
CA THR A 71 0.86 -10.59 -0.51
C THR A 71 0.99 -9.48 0.54
N LEU A 72 0.27 -8.36 0.36
CA LEU A 72 0.29 -7.25 1.33
C LEU A 72 -0.33 -7.65 2.67
N VAL A 73 -1.39 -8.46 2.67
CA VAL A 73 -2.02 -8.98 3.89
C VAL A 73 -1.11 -9.95 4.62
N GLU A 74 -0.38 -10.81 3.91
CA GLU A 74 0.62 -11.72 4.49
C GLU A 74 1.73 -10.93 5.20
N VAL A 75 2.34 -9.96 4.51
CA VAL A 75 3.38 -9.09 5.09
C VAL A 75 2.82 -8.25 6.25
N ALA A 76 1.58 -7.73 6.13
CA ALA A 76 0.94 -7.02 7.22
C ALA A 76 0.75 -7.93 8.45
N GLY A 77 0.38 -9.20 8.25
CA GLY A 77 0.26 -10.20 9.30
C GLY A 77 1.56 -10.42 10.07
N ASP A 78 2.69 -10.54 9.35
CA ASP A 78 4.03 -10.65 9.96
C ASP A 78 4.41 -9.42 10.79
N LEU A 79 3.81 -8.26 10.48
CA LEU A 79 3.98 -6.99 11.21
C LEU A 79 2.93 -6.77 12.31
N GLY A 80 2.07 -7.75 12.58
CA GLY A 80 1.01 -7.67 13.59
C GLY A 80 -0.26 -6.93 13.14
N GLY A 81 -0.41 -6.65 11.84
CA GLY A 81 -1.59 -6.09 11.21
C GLY A 81 -2.44 -7.14 10.49
N GLY A 82 -3.28 -6.70 9.56
CA GLY A 82 -4.11 -7.59 8.76
C GLY A 82 -5.13 -6.86 7.89
N ALA A 83 -5.96 -7.63 7.19
CA ALA A 83 -7.05 -7.09 6.38
C ALA A 83 -8.15 -6.47 7.27
N VAL A 84 -8.60 -5.28 6.90
CA VAL A 84 -9.74 -4.59 7.53
C VAL A 84 -10.88 -4.44 6.53
N GLY A 85 -12.12 -4.58 7.02
CA GLY A 85 -13.33 -4.32 6.23
C GLY A 85 -13.57 -2.81 6.08
N VAL A 86 -14.49 -2.45 5.18
CA VAL A 86 -14.84 -1.04 4.89
C VAL A 86 -15.48 -0.31 6.09
N GLU A 87 -15.97 -1.06 7.08
CA GLU A 87 -16.65 -0.55 8.29
C GLU A 87 -15.76 -0.57 9.55
N ALA A 88 -14.45 -0.79 9.39
CA ALA A 88 -13.51 -0.96 10.51
C ALA A 88 -13.10 0.37 11.17
#